data_AF-A0AB37AJ56-F1
#
_entry.id   AF-A0AB37AJ56-F1
#
_cell.length_a   1.000
_cell.length_b   1.000
_cell.length_c   1.000
_cell.angle_alpha   90.00
_cell.angle_beta   90.00
_cell.angle_gamma   90.00
#
_symmetry.space_group_name_H-M   'P 1'
#
loop_
_entity.id
_entity.type
_entity.pdbx_description
1 polymer ?
#
loop_
_entity_poly.entity_id
_entity_poly.type
_entity_poly.pdbx_seq_one_letter_code
_entity_poly.pdbx_strand_id
1 'polypeptide(L)'
;MRLKVGELAKRSGLTVRTLHHYHAIGLLTPSARADNGYRLYDRRDIARLHQIQALRRFGLSLAEIGDYLNQPDTPLVELVAKQIASLDRQLAQAAQLRERLVQLHAQLAAGTEPELADWLTTLELMTVYDKYFSEEELARLPMYRKSQTGDAEWIALVADVRALYDAGVPAEDERVRALADRWMTLLVRDTNNDPRLLAKLNLMHEREPSMQAQIGITTALRDYVLRANAETKMRIFEKYLDPDEIRFMRAHYGERTMEWPQLMADVRDALEAGKRPDSPEGRALAQRWMTLFRGYAGDDPATHAKFRQAMANEPALKKDAWVDDTLLGFMREAMAQLAPAR
;
A
#
# COMPACT_ATOMS: atom_id res chain seq x y z
N MET A 1 -46.72 -9.39 20.45
CA MET A 1 -46.09 -9.15 21.78
C MET A 1 -44.95 -8.17 21.57
N ARG A 2 -44.93 -7.06 22.32
CA ARG A 2 -43.85 -6.06 22.30
C ARG A 2 -43.18 -6.03 23.68
N LEU A 3 -41.86 -6.06 23.74
CA LEU A 3 -41.07 -6.05 24.97
C LEU A 3 -40.52 -4.65 25.23
N LYS A 4 -40.54 -4.22 26.49
CA LYS A 4 -39.80 -3.02 26.93
C LYS A 4 -38.30 -3.33 26.99
N VAL A 5 -37.47 -2.31 26.84
CA VAL A 5 -35.99 -2.46 26.84
C VAL A 5 -35.44 -3.25 28.05
N GLY A 6 -36.00 -3.04 29.26
CA GLY A 6 -35.56 -3.77 30.46
C GLY A 6 -35.94 -5.25 30.44
N GLU A 7 -37.08 -5.59 29.86
CA GLU A 7 -37.51 -6.98 29.72
C GLU A 7 -36.74 -7.69 28.62
N LEU A 8 -36.46 -7.00 27.51
CA LEU A 8 -35.59 -7.49 26.45
C LEU A 8 -34.16 -7.75 26.97
N ALA A 9 -33.61 -6.82 27.76
CA ALA A 9 -32.32 -6.98 28.43
C ALA A 9 -32.27 -8.25 29.29
N LYS A 10 -33.27 -8.43 30.17
CA LYS A 10 -33.37 -9.60 31.05
C LYS A 10 -33.47 -10.92 30.28
N ARG A 11 -34.29 -10.97 29.22
CA ARG A 11 -34.49 -12.19 28.41
C ARG A 11 -33.32 -12.52 27.49
N SER A 12 -32.58 -11.52 27.02
CA SER A 12 -31.43 -11.70 26.13
C SER A 12 -30.09 -11.84 26.87
N GLY A 13 -30.08 -11.66 28.20
CA GLY A 13 -28.85 -11.66 29.00
C GLY A 13 -27.95 -10.46 28.74
N LEU A 14 -28.48 -9.38 28.15
CA LEU A 14 -27.75 -8.15 27.86
C LEU A 14 -28.09 -7.07 28.88
N THR A 15 -27.19 -6.08 29.01
CA THR A 15 -27.51 -4.89 29.79
C THR A 15 -28.37 -3.91 28.98
N VAL A 16 -29.19 -3.12 29.67
CA VAL A 16 -29.93 -2.01 29.03
C VAL A 16 -28.96 -1.05 28.32
N ARG A 17 -27.77 -0.83 28.89
CA ARG A 17 -26.70 -0.02 28.28
C ARG A 17 -26.25 -0.60 26.94
N THR A 18 -26.08 -1.92 26.83
CA THR A 18 -25.73 -2.57 25.56
C THR A 18 -26.82 -2.38 24.50
N LEU A 19 -28.09 -2.53 24.87
CA LEU A 19 -29.21 -2.29 23.96
C LEU A 19 -29.30 -0.81 23.52
N HIS A 20 -29.03 0.14 24.42
CA HIS A 20 -28.93 1.55 24.07
C HIS A 20 -27.76 1.83 23.13
N HIS A 21 -26.61 1.19 23.34
CA HIS A 21 -25.48 1.29 22.43
C HIS A 21 -25.83 0.76 21.03
N TYR A 22 -26.45 -0.42 20.93
CA TYR A 22 -26.89 -0.97 19.65
C TYR A 22 -27.89 -0.07 18.93
N HIS A 23 -28.78 0.60 19.68
CA HIS A 23 -29.67 1.60 19.11
C HIS A 23 -28.90 2.85 18.63
N ALA A 24 -27.94 3.34 19.40
CA ALA A 24 -27.14 4.52 19.05
C ALA A 24 -26.32 4.33 17.77
N ILE A 25 -25.81 3.12 17.53
CA ILE A 25 -25.05 2.77 16.31
C ILE A 25 -25.97 2.26 15.17
N GLY A 26 -27.29 2.31 15.33
CA GLY A 26 -28.25 1.85 14.31
C GLY A 26 -28.33 0.32 14.12
N LEU A 27 -27.63 -0.46 14.94
CA LEU A 27 -27.57 -1.92 14.82
C LEU A 27 -28.89 -2.61 15.23
N LEU A 28 -29.55 -2.09 16.27
CA LEU A 28 -30.87 -2.54 16.72
C LEU A 28 -31.76 -1.36 17.08
N THR A 29 -32.69 -1.03 16.20
CA THR A 29 -33.69 0.03 16.42
C THR A 29 -35.00 -0.55 16.97
N PRO A 30 -35.64 0.11 17.95
CA PRO A 30 -36.94 -0.34 18.46
C PRO A 30 -38.03 -0.13 17.40
N SER A 31 -38.88 -1.14 17.20
CA SER A 31 -40.01 -1.06 16.26
C SER A 31 -41.07 -0.02 16.64
N ALA A 32 -41.18 0.36 17.92
CA ALA A 32 -42.10 1.40 18.36
C ALA A 32 -41.62 2.13 19.62
N ARG A 33 -42.28 3.25 19.91
CA ARG A 33 -42.22 3.91 21.22
C ARG A 33 -43.63 3.94 21.81
N ALA A 34 -43.74 3.68 23.10
CA ALA A 34 -44.98 3.86 23.84
C ALA A 34 -45.24 5.36 24.10
N ASP A 35 -46.48 5.72 24.41
CA ASP A 35 -46.91 7.11 24.64
C ASP A 35 -46.16 7.82 25.78
N ASN A 36 -45.60 7.04 26.70
CA ASN A 36 -44.75 7.50 27.81
C ASN A 36 -43.24 7.50 27.47
N GLY A 37 -42.87 7.36 26.19
CA GLY A 37 -41.50 7.44 25.70
C GLY A 37 -40.68 6.14 25.80
N TYR A 38 -41.22 5.04 26.35
CA TYR A 38 -40.49 3.77 26.43
C TYR A 38 -40.28 3.12 25.05
N ARG A 39 -39.07 2.58 24.83
CA ARG A 39 -38.75 1.78 23.64
C ARG A 39 -39.44 0.41 23.70
N LEU A 40 -40.10 0.04 22.60
CA LEU A 40 -40.82 -1.21 22.43
C LEU A 40 -40.21 -2.02 21.29
N TYR A 41 -39.88 -3.27 21.58
CA TYR A 41 -39.26 -4.19 20.64
C TYR A 41 -40.22 -5.32 20.28
N ASP A 42 -40.42 -5.58 19.00
CA ASP A 42 -41.31 -6.64 18.52
C ASP A 42 -40.56 -7.97 18.26
N ARG A 43 -41.24 -8.94 17.63
CA ARG A 43 -40.62 -10.24 17.32
C ARG A 43 -39.48 -10.14 16.30
N ARG A 44 -39.53 -9.20 15.35
CA ARG A 44 -38.48 -8.99 14.35
C ARG A 44 -37.23 -8.43 15.02
N ASP A 45 -37.41 -7.49 15.94
CA ASP A 45 -36.32 -6.94 16.72
C ASP A 45 -35.63 -8.01 17.57
N ILE A 46 -36.41 -8.91 18.18
CA ILE A 46 -35.87 -10.03 18.96
C ILE A 46 -35.10 -11.01 18.07
N ALA A 47 -35.62 -11.33 16.88
CA ALA A 47 -34.92 -12.19 15.93
C ALA A 47 -33.59 -11.56 15.47
N ARG A 48 -33.60 -10.26 15.15
CA ARG A 48 -32.40 -9.50 14.81
C ARG A 48 -31.39 -9.50 15.96
N LEU A 49 -31.86 -9.32 17.20
CA LEU A 49 -30.99 -9.39 18.38
C LEU A 49 -30.32 -10.75 18.54
N HIS A 50 -31.05 -11.86 18.32
CA HIS A 50 -30.47 -13.19 18.37
C HIS A 50 -29.42 -13.42 17.27
N GLN A 51 -29.65 -12.90 16.06
CA GLN A 51 -28.65 -12.92 14.98
C GLN A 51 -27.39 -12.14 15.37
N ILE A 52 -27.53 -10.92 15.90
CA ILE A 52 -26.40 -10.13 16.40
C ILE A 52 -25.61 -10.92 17.44
N GLN A 53 -26.29 -11.56 18.40
CA GLN A 53 -25.62 -12.37 19.43
C GLN A 53 -24.90 -13.59 18.87
N ALA A 54 -25.48 -14.27 17.87
CA ALA A 54 -24.84 -15.42 17.23
C ALA A 54 -23.58 -15.01 16.46
N LEU A 55 -23.69 -13.97 15.62
CA LEU A 55 -22.57 -13.48 14.81
C LEU A 55 -21.44 -12.94 15.69
N ARG A 56 -21.77 -12.27 16.80
CA ARG A 56 -20.76 -11.82 17.76
C ARG A 56 -20.00 -12.97 18.41
N ARG A 57 -20.65 -14.12 18.63
CA ARG A 57 -19.97 -15.34 19.14
C ARG A 57 -19.04 -15.97 18.10
N PHE A 58 -19.22 -15.68 16.82
CA PHE A 58 -18.29 -16.09 15.77
C PHE A 58 -17.09 -15.16 15.63
N GLY A 59 -16.97 -14.12 16.46
CA GLY A 59 -15.84 -13.19 16.45
C GLY A 59 -16.04 -11.97 15.56
N LEU A 60 -17.20 -11.81 14.92
CA LEU A 60 -17.50 -10.67 14.07
C LEU A 60 -17.69 -9.38 14.87
N SER A 61 -17.19 -8.28 14.33
CA SER A 61 -17.35 -6.94 14.92
C SER A 61 -18.78 -6.41 14.75
N LEU A 62 -19.19 -5.46 15.61
CA LEU A 62 -20.53 -4.86 15.52
C LEU A 62 -20.77 -4.11 14.20
N ALA A 63 -19.70 -3.60 13.58
CA ALA A 63 -19.77 -2.93 12.28
C ALA A 63 -20.09 -3.94 11.16
N GLU A 64 -19.32 -5.02 11.07
CA GLU A 64 -19.54 -6.09 10.08
C GLU A 64 -20.91 -6.76 10.24
N ILE A 65 -21.36 -6.95 11.49
CA ILE A 65 -22.71 -7.44 11.78
C ILE A 65 -23.76 -6.45 11.27
N GLY A 66 -23.53 -5.15 11.47
CA GLY A 66 -24.42 -4.09 10.98
C GLY A 66 -24.53 -4.10 9.47
N ASP A 67 -23.40 -4.14 8.76
CA ASP A 67 -23.34 -4.17 7.31
C ASP A 67 -24.05 -5.40 6.75
N TYR A 68 -23.76 -6.58 7.31
CA TYR A 68 -24.43 -7.83 6.93
C TYR A 68 -25.94 -7.78 7.16
N LEU A 69 -26.39 -7.31 8.32
CA LEU A 69 -27.82 -7.26 8.63
C LEU A 69 -28.59 -6.14 7.90
N ASN A 70 -27.88 -5.24 7.23
CA ASN A 70 -28.46 -4.16 6.42
C ASN A 70 -28.37 -4.41 4.91
N GLN A 71 -27.63 -5.44 4.48
CA GLN A 71 -27.48 -5.84 3.09
C GLN A 71 -28.25 -7.14 2.82
N PRO A 72 -29.41 -7.08 2.13
CA PRO A 72 -30.27 -8.26 1.93
C PRO A 72 -29.64 -9.35 1.03
N ASP A 73 -28.64 -8.99 0.23
CA ASP A 73 -28.06 -9.89 -0.79
C ASP A 73 -26.71 -10.52 -0.37
N THR A 74 -26.13 -10.12 0.77
CA THR A 74 -24.83 -10.62 1.20
C THR A 74 -24.96 -12.03 1.78
N PRO A 75 -24.32 -13.06 1.21
CA PRO A 75 -24.43 -14.42 1.72
C PRO A 75 -23.69 -14.56 3.07
N LEU A 76 -24.34 -15.16 4.07
CA LEU A 76 -23.68 -15.47 5.35
C LEU A 76 -22.41 -16.32 5.17
N VAL A 77 -22.41 -17.18 4.16
CA VAL A 77 -21.27 -18.04 3.83
C VAL A 77 -20.00 -17.23 3.52
N GLU A 78 -20.11 -16.08 2.87
CA GLU A 78 -18.96 -15.23 2.56
C GLU A 78 -18.40 -14.55 3.80
N LEU A 79 -19.27 -14.06 4.68
CA LEU A 79 -18.87 -13.44 5.94
C LEU A 79 -18.16 -14.45 6.86
N VAL A 80 -18.71 -15.66 6.95
CA VAL A 80 -18.10 -16.76 7.71
C VAL A 80 -16.77 -17.20 7.08
N ALA A 81 -16.68 -17.29 5.75
CA ALA A 81 -15.44 -17.61 5.06
C ALA A 81 -14.35 -16.56 5.33
N LYS A 82 -14.69 -15.26 5.32
CA LYS A 82 -13.77 -14.17 5.71
C LYS A 82 -13.28 -14.32 7.15
N GLN A 83 -14.16 -14.69 8.08
CA GLN A 83 -13.80 -14.91 9.48
C GLN A 83 -12.90 -16.13 9.66
N ILE A 84 -13.18 -17.24 8.96
CA ILE A 84 -12.33 -18.44 8.96
C ILE A 84 -10.93 -18.07 8.46
N ALA A 85 -10.84 -17.39 7.32
CA ALA A 85 -9.57 -16.95 6.77
C ALA A 85 -8.81 -16.03 7.74
N SER A 86 -9.50 -15.15 8.48
CA SER A 86 -8.92 -14.31 9.53
C SER A 86 -8.31 -15.12 10.67
N LEU A 87 -9.03 -16.12 11.15
CA LEU A 87 -8.54 -17.02 12.20
C LEU A 87 -7.36 -17.87 11.73
N ASP A 88 -7.41 -18.40 10.49
CA ASP A 88 -6.32 -19.19 9.92
C ASP A 88 -5.01 -18.39 9.85
N ARG A 89 -5.09 -17.08 9.61
CA ARG A 89 -3.91 -16.19 9.65
C ARG A 89 -3.41 -15.95 11.05
N GLN A 90 -4.29 -15.68 11.99
CA GLN A 90 -3.90 -15.54 13.39
C GLN A 90 -3.20 -16.82 13.87
N LEU A 91 -3.69 -18.00 13.44
CA LEU A 91 -3.04 -19.29 13.70
C LEU A 91 -1.68 -19.40 13.03
N ALA A 92 -1.56 -19.05 11.74
CA ALA A 92 -0.28 -19.09 11.03
C ALA A 92 0.76 -18.14 11.66
N GLN A 93 0.36 -16.92 12.00
CA GLN A 93 1.20 -15.94 12.68
C GLN A 93 1.63 -16.43 14.07
N ALA A 94 0.70 -16.97 14.85
CA ALA A 94 1.00 -17.54 16.15
C ALA A 94 1.94 -18.74 16.06
N ALA A 95 1.77 -19.61 15.04
CA ALA A 95 2.64 -20.75 14.79
C ALA A 95 4.06 -20.30 14.42
N GLN A 96 4.20 -19.33 13.51
CA GLN A 96 5.48 -18.77 13.11
C GLN A 96 6.20 -18.08 14.28
N LEU A 97 5.46 -17.29 15.08
CA LEU A 97 5.99 -16.71 16.31
C LEU A 97 6.46 -17.79 17.27
N ARG A 98 5.67 -18.85 17.47
CA ARG A 98 6.04 -19.97 18.32
C ARG A 98 7.33 -20.65 17.86
N GLU A 99 7.47 -20.94 16.57
CA GLU A 99 8.70 -21.56 16.03
C GLU A 99 9.93 -20.68 16.29
N ARG A 100 9.80 -19.38 16.10
CA ARG A 100 10.87 -18.41 16.39
C ARG A 100 11.21 -18.34 17.87
N LEU A 101 10.20 -18.34 18.75
CA LEU A 101 10.42 -18.40 20.19
C LEU A 101 11.11 -19.71 20.61
N VAL A 102 10.81 -20.83 19.94
CA VAL A 102 11.50 -22.10 20.15
C VAL A 102 12.97 -22.01 19.72
N GLN A 103 13.28 -21.38 18.59
CA GLN A 103 14.65 -21.15 18.13
C GLN A 103 15.42 -20.23 19.09
N LEU A 104 14.81 -19.11 19.50
CA LEU A 104 15.39 -18.19 20.47
C LEU A 104 15.67 -18.88 21.80
N HIS A 105 14.71 -19.66 22.30
CA HIS A 105 14.90 -20.47 23.51
C HIS A 105 16.08 -21.43 23.37
N ALA A 106 16.24 -22.09 22.22
CA ALA A 106 17.36 -22.98 21.97
C ALA A 106 18.71 -22.23 21.94
N GLN A 107 18.77 -21.04 21.35
CA GLN A 107 19.98 -20.20 21.32
C GLN A 107 20.39 -19.71 22.72
N LEU A 108 19.42 -19.26 23.51
CA LEU A 108 19.63 -18.86 24.90
C LEU A 108 20.09 -20.04 25.76
N ALA A 109 19.49 -21.22 25.56
CA ALA A 109 19.90 -22.44 26.26
C ALA A 109 21.32 -22.91 25.88
N ALA A 110 21.80 -22.56 24.68
CA ALA A 110 23.15 -22.86 24.21
C ALA A 110 24.22 -21.85 24.69
N GLY A 111 23.83 -20.81 25.44
CA GLY A 111 24.76 -19.79 25.97
C GLY A 111 25.22 -18.75 24.95
N THR A 112 24.58 -18.71 23.77
CA THR A 112 24.75 -17.61 22.80
C THR A 112 23.88 -16.44 23.23
N GLU A 113 24.47 -15.25 23.44
CA GLU A 113 23.71 -14.00 23.60
C GLU A 113 23.16 -13.58 22.22
N PRO A 114 21.84 -13.59 22.01
CA PRO A 114 21.26 -13.04 20.79
C PRO A 114 21.40 -11.51 20.84
N GLU A 115 21.81 -10.88 19.73
CA GLU A 115 21.89 -9.42 19.68
C GLU A 115 20.50 -8.80 19.90
N LEU A 116 20.43 -7.67 20.61
CA LEU A 116 19.18 -6.94 20.90
C LEU A 116 18.39 -6.55 19.62
N ALA A 117 19.06 -6.50 18.47
CA ALA A 117 18.44 -6.36 17.16
C ALA A 117 17.59 -7.58 16.78
N ASP A 118 18.07 -8.81 16.97
CA ASP A 118 17.33 -10.04 16.64
C ASP A 118 16.03 -10.18 17.44
N TRP A 119 15.99 -9.61 18.65
CA TRP A 119 14.85 -9.59 19.57
C TRP A 119 13.65 -8.76 19.08
N LEU A 120 13.89 -7.58 18.52
CA LEU A 120 12.83 -6.65 18.09
C LEU A 120 12.43 -6.89 16.63
N THR A 121 13.41 -7.23 15.81
CA THR A 121 13.28 -7.41 14.37
C THR A 121 12.42 -8.62 13.99
N THR A 122 12.44 -9.68 14.79
CA THR A 122 11.65 -10.90 14.57
C THR A 122 10.15 -10.73 14.87
N LEU A 123 9.82 -9.82 15.79
CA LEU A 123 8.45 -9.52 16.22
C LEU A 123 7.81 -8.39 15.40
N GLU A 124 8.58 -7.36 15.04
CA GLU A 124 8.04 -6.18 14.36
C GLU A 124 7.72 -6.47 12.88
N LEU A 125 8.56 -7.19 12.14
CA LEU A 125 8.38 -7.35 10.69
C LEU A 125 7.06 -7.99 10.25
N MET A 126 6.62 -9.05 10.94
CA MET A 126 5.36 -9.72 10.58
C MET A 126 4.18 -8.78 10.77
N THR A 127 4.23 -7.95 11.81
CA THR A 127 3.21 -6.92 12.02
C THR A 127 3.40 -5.70 11.10
N VAL A 128 4.62 -5.38 10.68
CA VAL A 128 4.91 -4.21 9.87
C VAL A 128 4.34 -4.39 8.46
N TYR A 129 4.57 -5.53 7.80
CA TYR A 129 3.91 -5.77 6.51
C TYR A 129 2.39 -5.72 6.61
N ASP A 130 1.81 -6.30 7.67
CA ASP A 130 0.36 -6.26 7.92
C ASP A 130 -0.19 -4.85 8.20
N LYS A 131 0.65 -3.89 8.64
CA LYS A 131 0.25 -2.48 8.81
C LYS A 131 0.03 -1.77 7.46
N TYR A 132 0.75 -2.18 6.40
CA TYR A 132 0.75 -1.46 5.11
C TYR A 132 0.06 -2.24 3.99
N PHE A 133 0.07 -3.57 4.04
CA PHE A 133 -0.41 -4.45 3.00
C PHE A 133 -1.56 -5.32 3.50
N SER A 134 -2.59 -5.48 2.69
CA SER A 134 -3.58 -6.54 2.88
C SER A 134 -2.97 -7.90 2.49
N GLU A 135 -3.59 -8.99 2.92
CA GLU A 135 -3.10 -10.33 2.52
C GLU A 135 -3.18 -10.57 1.02
N GLU A 136 -4.21 -10.03 0.38
CA GLU A 136 -4.35 -10.15 -1.07
C GLU A 136 -3.19 -9.45 -1.78
N GLU A 137 -2.74 -8.31 -1.24
CA GLU A 137 -1.56 -7.59 -1.73
C GLU A 137 -0.26 -8.35 -1.43
N LEU A 138 -0.11 -8.89 -0.22
CA LEU A 138 1.05 -9.72 0.15
C LEU A 138 1.14 -10.99 -0.70
N ALA A 139 0.00 -11.59 -1.05
CA ALA A 139 -0.05 -12.71 -1.98
C ALA A 139 0.37 -12.30 -3.41
N ARG A 140 0.24 -11.03 -3.79
CA ARG A 140 0.70 -10.52 -5.08
C ARG A 140 2.10 -9.88 -5.02
N LEU A 141 2.78 -9.93 -3.88
CA LEU A 141 4.09 -9.32 -3.68
C LEU A 141 5.20 -10.39 -3.67
N PRO A 142 5.88 -10.67 -4.81
CA PRO A 142 6.94 -11.66 -4.87
C PRO A 142 8.06 -11.44 -3.85
N MET A 143 8.41 -10.17 -3.56
CA MET A 143 9.43 -9.82 -2.56
C MET A 143 9.12 -10.42 -1.19
N TYR A 144 7.86 -10.33 -0.74
CA TYR A 144 7.43 -10.86 0.55
C TYR A 144 7.56 -12.38 0.59
N ARG A 145 7.12 -13.08 -0.46
CA ARG A 145 7.22 -14.54 -0.56
C ARG A 145 8.67 -15.03 -0.55
N LYS A 146 9.56 -14.39 -1.30
CA LYS A 146 10.99 -14.75 -1.35
C LYS A 146 11.74 -14.43 -0.06
N SER A 147 11.36 -13.37 0.64
CA SER A 147 11.98 -13.02 1.94
C SER A 147 11.82 -14.14 2.98
N GLN A 148 10.74 -14.92 2.92
CA GLN A 148 10.54 -16.08 3.78
C GLN A 148 11.54 -17.22 3.53
N THR A 149 12.16 -17.25 2.34
CA THR A 149 13.15 -18.26 1.94
C THR A 149 14.58 -17.71 1.85
N GLY A 150 14.79 -16.41 2.12
CA GLY A 150 16.07 -15.72 1.96
C GLY A 150 16.35 -15.36 0.49
N ASP A 151 16.29 -14.07 0.14
CA ASP A 151 16.54 -13.59 -1.22
C ASP A 151 18.03 -13.24 -1.42
N ALA A 152 18.81 -14.24 -1.82
CA ALA A 152 20.26 -14.10 -2.04
C ALA A 152 20.61 -13.01 -3.08
N GLU A 153 19.71 -12.73 -4.02
CA GLU A 153 19.96 -11.74 -5.06
C GLU A 153 19.92 -10.31 -4.52
N TRP A 154 18.92 -10.00 -3.69
CA TRP A 154 18.83 -8.72 -2.99
C TRP A 154 19.98 -8.53 -2.00
N ILE A 155 20.34 -9.58 -1.26
CA ILE A 155 21.46 -9.52 -0.30
C ILE A 155 22.76 -9.14 -1.01
N ALA A 156 23.07 -9.82 -2.13
CA ALA A 156 24.28 -9.54 -2.90
C ALA A 156 24.26 -8.12 -3.49
N LEU A 157 23.11 -7.70 -4.06
CA LEU A 157 22.98 -6.37 -4.66
C LEU A 157 23.16 -5.25 -3.62
N VAL A 158 22.52 -5.36 -2.45
CA VAL A 158 22.64 -4.37 -1.38
C VAL A 158 24.08 -4.30 -0.88
N ALA A 159 24.77 -5.44 -0.76
CA ALA A 159 26.18 -5.48 -0.38
C ALA A 159 27.07 -4.77 -1.41
N ASP A 160 26.87 -5.02 -2.71
CA ASP A 160 27.63 -4.38 -3.79
C ASP A 160 27.42 -2.85 -3.81
N VAL A 161 26.17 -2.40 -3.69
CA VAL A 161 25.85 -0.97 -3.64
C VAL A 161 26.47 -0.31 -2.41
N ARG A 162 26.38 -0.97 -1.24
CA ARG A 162 26.95 -0.47 0.00
C ARG A 162 28.48 -0.35 -0.07
N ALA A 163 29.16 -1.31 -0.67
CA ALA A 163 30.59 -1.26 -0.85
C ALA A 163 31.04 -0.03 -1.67
N LEU A 164 30.31 0.32 -2.75
CA LEU A 164 30.60 1.53 -3.54
C LEU A 164 30.25 2.82 -2.77
N TYR A 165 29.15 2.81 -2.03
CA TYR A 165 28.72 3.94 -1.21
C TYR A 165 29.75 4.25 -0.09
N ASP A 166 30.16 3.23 0.66
CA ASP A 166 31.13 3.36 1.75
C ASP A 166 32.54 3.75 1.24
N ALA A 167 32.88 3.36 0.01
CA ALA A 167 34.10 3.80 -0.68
C ALA A 167 34.01 5.24 -1.23
N GLY A 168 32.88 5.93 -1.08
CA GLY A 168 32.68 7.30 -1.54
C GLY A 168 32.62 7.45 -3.06
N VAL A 169 32.27 6.39 -3.79
CA VAL A 169 32.15 6.44 -5.25
C VAL A 169 30.97 7.34 -5.64
N PRO A 170 31.12 8.30 -6.57
CA PRO A 170 30.01 9.15 -7.00
C PRO A 170 28.86 8.36 -7.63
N ALA A 171 27.62 8.82 -7.46
CA ALA A 171 26.43 8.13 -7.98
C ALA A 171 26.40 8.04 -9.52
N GLU A 172 27.11 8.96 -10.18
CA GLU A 172 27.20 9.07 -11.63
C GLU A 172 28.14 8.02 -12.25
N ASP A 173 28.97 7.37 -11.42
CA ASP A 173 29.90 6.31 -11.84
C ASP A 173 29.15 5.17 -12.54
N GLU A 174 29.73 4.66 -13.62
CA GLU A 174 29.14 3.59 -14.43
C GLU A 174 28.83 2.33 -13.62
N ARG A 175 29.67 1.98 -12.65
CA ARG A 175 29.46 0.81 -11.78
C ARG A 175 28.21 0.98 -10.93
N VAL A 176 28.00 2.19 -10.39
CA VAL A 176 26.84 2.51 -9.56
C VAL A 176 25.57 2.52 -10.42
N ARG A 177 25.64 3.09 -11.63
CA ARG A 177 24.51 3.10 -12.57
C ARG A 177 24.12 1.68 -13.01
N ALA A 178 25.08 0.78 -13.21
CA ALA A 178 24.80 -0.62 -13.52
C ALA A 178 24.09 -1.34 -12.35
N LEU A 179 24.52 -1.11 -11.11
CA LEU A 179 23.84 -1.64 -9.93
C LEU A 179 22.45 -1.02 -9.76
N ALA A 180 22.29 0.27 -10.06
CA ALA A 180 21.00 0.96 -9.99
C ALA A 180 20.00 0.42 -11.03
N ASP A 181 20.43 0.15 -12.27
CA ASP A 181 19.58 -0.50 -13.28
C ASP A 181 19.10 -1.88 -12.81
N ARG A 182 20.03 -2.68 -12.25
CA ARG A 182 19.70 -3.98 -11.66
C ARG A 182 18.72 -3.83 -10.49
N TRP A 183 18.93 -2.85 -9.60
CA TRP A 183 18.03 -2.56 -8.49
C TRP A 183 16.62 -2.26 -8.96
N MET A 184 16.47 -1.38 -9.96
CA MET A 184 15.17 -1.03 -10.51
C MET A 184 14.49 -2.24 -11.15
N THR A 185 15.25 -3.05 -11.91
CA THR A 185 14.75 -4.30 -12.51
C THR A 185 14.23 -5.29 -11.45
N LEU A 186 14.98 -5.49 -10.36
CA LEU A 186 14.55 -6.37 -9.26
C LEU A 186 13.32 -5.79 -8.55
N LEU A 187 13.29 -4.48 -8.32
CA LEU A 187 12.17 -3.84 -7.64
C LEU A 187 10.89 -3.97 -8.46
N VAL A 188 10.95 -3.77 -9.79
CA VAL A 188 9.81 -3.96 -10.70
C VAL A 188 9.33 -5.41 -10.66
N ARG A 189 10.25 -6.37 -10.83
CA ARG A 189 9.94 -7.80 -10.77
C ARG A 189 9.27 -8.17 -9.44
N ASP A 190 9.84 -7.73 -8.33
CA ASP A 190 9.45 -8.20 -7.01
C ASP A 190 8.29 -7.43 -6.39
N THR A 191 7.86 -6.34 -7.03
CA THR A 191 6.57 -5.65 -6.82
C THR A 191 5.52 -6.02 -7.88
N ASN A 192 5.79 -7.04 -8.69
CA ASN A 192 4.92 -7.50 -9.77
C ASN A 192 4.52 -6.39 -10.76
N ASN A 193 5.40 -5.40 -10.95
CA ASN A 193 5.17 -4.20 -11.74
C ASN A 193 3.90 -3.42 -11.33
N ASP A 194 3.44 -3.56 -10.07
CA ASP A 194 2.28 -2.84 -9.54
C ASP A 194 2.73 -1.57 -8.80
N PRO A 195 2.40 -0.36 -9.31
CA PRO A 195 2.80 0.90 -8.67
C PRO A 195 2.20 1.08 -7.27
N ARG A 196 1.08 0.42 -6.94
CA ARG A 196 0.45 0.46 -5.61
C ARG A 196 1.31 -0.24 -4.58
N LEU A 197 1.85 -1.41 -4.94
CA LEU A 197 2.76 -2.17 -4.10
C LEU A 197 4.07 -1.41 -3.89
N LEU A 198 4.60 -0.76 -4.93
CA LEU A 198 5.78 0.10 -4.81
C LEU A 198 5.52 1.29 -3.87
N ALA A 199 4.40 2.01 -4.03
CA ALA A 199 4.07 3.17 -3.21
C ALA A 199 4.00 2.80 -1.72
N LYS A 200 3.36 1.67 -1.40
CA LYS A 200 3.29 1.13 -0.04
C LYS A 200 4.65 0.69 0.50
N LEU A 201 5.48 0.06 -0.33
CA LEU A 201 6.84 -0.35 0.04
C LEU A 201 7.72 0.86 0.40
N ASN A 202 7.65 1.92 -0.41
CA ASN A 202 8.35 3.18 -0.13
C ASN A 202 7.88 3.81 1.18
N LEU A 203 6.56 3.85 1.41
CA LEU A 203 5.97 4.39 2.63
C LEU A 203 6.41 3.61 3.87
N MET A 204 6.39 2.28 3.78
CA MET A 204 6.85 1.38 4.85
C MET A 204 8.34 1.61 5.15
N HIS A 205 9.19 1.63 4.12
CA HIS A 205 10.61 1.91 4.28
C HIS A 205 10.86 3.25 4.98
N GLU A 206 10.13 4.30 4.62
CA GLU A 206 10.29 5.63 5.23
C GLU A 206 9.82 5.71 6.68
N ARG A 207 8.76 4.98 7.03
CA ARG A 207 8.12 5.07 8.34
C ARG A 207 8.61 4.05 9.36
N GLU A 208 9.33 3.03 8.93
CA GLU A 208 9.76 1.93 9.80
C GLU A 208 11.31 1.84 9.84
N PRO A 209 11.97 2.62 10.72
CA PRO A 209 13.43 2.59 10.87
C PRO A 209 13.99 1.20 11.22
N SER A 210 13.22 0.38 11.95
CA SER A 210 13.62 -1.00 12.25
C SER A 210 13.69 -1.87 11.00
N MET A 211 12.84 -1.61 10.00
CA MET A 211 12.93 -2.25 8.69
C MET A 211 14.23 -1.86 7.97
N GLN A 212 14.56 -0.56 7.92
CA GLN A 212 15.79 -0.08 7.26
C GLN A 212 17.05 -0.72 7.85
N ALA A 213 17.13 -0.78 9.19
CA ALA A 213 18.26 -1.36 9.89
C ALA A 213 18.47 -2.84 9.53
N GLN A 214 17.38 -3.58 9.40
CA GLN A 214 17.45 -5.02 9.11
C GLN A 214 17.76 -5.33 7.65
N ILE A 215 17.07 -4.70 6.70
CA ILE A 215 17.31 -4.99 5.28
C ILE A 215 18.62 -4.36 4.79
N GLY A 216 19.25 -3.51 5.62
CA GLY A 216 20.51 -2.85 5.31
C GLY A 216 20.38 -1.74 4.27
N ILE A 217 19.15 -1.30 3.98
CA ILE A 217 18.85 -0.24 3.04
C ILE A 217 18.43 0.97 3.86
N THR A 218 19.34 1.93 4.00
CA THR A 218 19.04 3.22 4.64
C THR A 218 18.46 4.18 3.61
N THR A 219 17.79 5.25 4.06
CA THR A 219 17.36 6.34 3.18
C THR A 219 18.51 6.89 2.33
N ALA A 220 19.69 7.05 2.92
CA ALA A 220 20.86 7.56 2.20
C ALA A 220 21.34 6.61 1.08
N LEU A 221 21.35 5.29 1.34
CA LEU A 221 21.72 4.29 0.35
C LEU A 221 20.67 4.22 -0.78
N ARG A 222 19.39 4.29 -0.43
CA ARG A 222 18.29 4.36 -1.40
C ARG A 222 18.41 5.59 -2.30
N ASP A 223 18.61 6.76 -1.71
CA ASP A 223 18.69 8.02 -2.44
C ASP A 223 19.94 8.06 -3.36
N TYR A 224 21.03 7.42 -2.95
CA TYR A 224 22.22 7.19 -3.76
C TYR A 224 21.91 6.36 -5.03
N VAL A 225 21.20 5.24 -4.87
CA VAL A 225 20.74 4.41 -6.00
C VAL A 225 19.78 5.18 -6.91
N LEU A 226 18.82 5.91 -6.34
CA LEU A 226 17.86 6.70 -7.12
C LEU A 226 18.54 7.79 -7.93
N ARG A 227 19.58 8.44 -7.38
CA ARG A 227 20.39 9.43 -8.11
C ARG A 227 21.14 8.79 -9.27
N ALA A 228 21.75 7.63 -9.07
CA ALA A 228 22.43 6.89 -10.14
C ALA A 228 21.45 6.48 -11.26
N ASN A 229 20.26 6.02 -10.89
CA ASN A 229 19.22 5.70 -11.87
C ASN A 229 18.73 6.95 -12.64
N ALA A 230 18.56 8.08 -11.95
CA ALA A 230 18.21 9.35 -12.58
C ALA A 230 19.26 9.77 -13.62
N GLU A 231 20.55 9.59 -13.34
CA GLU A 231 21.63 9.92 -14.26
C GLU A 231 21.54 9.14 -15.59
N THR A 232 21.12 7.88 -15.54
CA THR A 232 20.87 7.09 -16.76
C THR A 232 19.79 7.74 -17.62
N LYS A 233 18.73 8.28 -17.01
CA LYS A 233 17.67 9.02 -17.74
C LYS A 233 18.17 10.37 -18.23
N MET A 234 18.96 11.11 -17.44
CA MET A 234 19.55 12.40 -17.85
C MET A 234 20.33 12.28 -19.15
N ARG A 235 21.22 11.29 -19.25
CA ARG A 235 22.05 11.07 -20.44
C ARG A 235 21.24 10.77 -21.70
N ILE A 236 20.03 10.21 -21.55
CA ILE A 236 19.11 10.02 -22.68
C ILE A 236 18.49 11.36 -23.08
N PHE A 237 17.99 12.13 -22.11
CA PHE A 237 17.40 13.44 -22.37
C PHE A 237 18.40 14.47 -22.93
N GLU A 238 19.69 14.36 -22.59
CA GLU A 238 20.77 15.20 -23.15
C GLU A 238 20.87 15.13 -24.68
N LYS A 239 20.37 14.07 -25.32
CA LYS A 239 20.31 13.98 -26.78
C LYS A 239 19.22 14.86 -27.40
N TYR A 240 18.25 15.31 -26.61
CA TYR A 240 17.05 16.01 -27.06
C TYR A 240 16.94 17.44 -26.53
N LEU A 241 17.45 17.68 -25.33
CA LEU A 241 17.36 18.95 -24.63
C LEU A 241 18.62 19.79 -24.84
N ASP A 242 18.47 21.12 -24.80
CA ASP A 242 19.59 22.04 -24.86
C ASP A 242 20.30 22.17 -23.49
N PRO A 243 21.49 22.82 -23.44
CA PRO A 243 22.27 22.89 -22.21
C PRO A 243 21.56 23.54 -21.02
N ASP A 244 20.67 24.52 -21.26
CA ASP A 244 19.98 25.21 -20.17
C ASP A 244 18.77 24.41 -19.68
N GLU A 245 18.04 23.76 -20.59
CA GLU A 245 17.00 22.79 -20.26
C GLU A 245 17.56 21.62 -19.43
N ILE A 246 18.71 21.06 -19.81
CA ILE A 246 19.37 19.98 -19.05
C ILE A 246 19.83 20.47 -17.68
N ARG A 247 20.38 21.68 -17.60
CA ARG A 247 20.80 22.25 -16.32
C ARG A 247 19.61 22.39 -15.36
N PHE A 248 18.49 22.89 -15.86
CA PHE A 248 17.25 22.99 -15.09
C PHE A 248 16.76 21.60 -14.64
N MET A 249 16.66 20.66 -15.58
CA MET A 249 16.23 19.30 -15.27
C MET A 249 17.12 18.64 -14.21
N ARG A 250 18.45 18.73 -14.34
CA ARG A 250 19.40 18.15 -13.37
C ARG A 250 19.24 18.74 -11.97
N ALA A 251 18.91 20.03 -11.85
CA ALA A 251 18.68 20.68 -10.56
C ALA A 251 17.39 20.19 -9.88
N HIS A 252 16.34 19.88 -10.65
CA HIS A 252 14.99 19.70 -10.10
C HIS A 252 14.42 18.27 -10.20
N TYR A 253 15.01 17.37 -11.00
CA TYR A 253 14.46 16.03 -11.24
C TYR A 253 14.27 15.20 -9.95
N GLY A 254 15.20 15.32 -9.01
CA GLY A 254 15.17 14.56 -7.76
C GLY A 254 14.13 15.03 -6.75
N GLU A 255 13.71 16.30 -6.79
CA GLU A 255 12.97 16.97 -5.69
C GLU A 255 11.65 16.28 -5.35
N ARG A 256 10.96 15.73 -6.34
CA ARG A 256 9.62 15.15 -6.20
C ARG A 256 9.53 13.71 -6.72
N THR A 257 10.67 13.02 -6.76
CA THR A 257 10.75 11.64 -7.29
C THR A 257 9.82 10.68 -6.55
N MET A 258 9.69 10.82 -5.22
CA MET A 258 8.88 9.92 -4.37
C MET A 258 7.36 10.11 -4.53
N GLU A 259 6.90 11.17 -5.20
CA GLU A 259 5.47 11.40 -5.45
C GLU A 259 4.95 10.62 -6.68
N TRP A 260 5.84 10.23 -7.60
CA TRP A 260 5.47 9.52 -8.83
C TRP A 260 4.82 8.14 -8.58
N PRO A 261 5.36 7.26 -7.68
CA PRO A 261 4.73 5.97 -7.39
C PRO A 261 3.28 6.10 -6.91
N GLN A 262 3.00 7.06 -6.00
CA GLN A 262 1.63 7.27 -5.51
C GLN A 262 0.72 7.79 -6.61
N LEU A 263 1.20 8.68 -7.49
CA LEU A 263 0.41 9.10 -8.65
C LEU A 263 0.09 7.91 -9.57
N MET A 264 1.06 7.05 -9.88
CA MET A 264 0.82 5.87 -10.73
C MET A 264 -0.16 4.88 -10.08
N ALA A 265 -0.08 4.72 -8.76
CA ALA A 265 -1.01 3.93 -7.96
C ALA A 265 -2.45 4.46 -8.10
N ASP A 266 -2.65 5.77 -7.91
CA ASP A 266 -3.97 6.40 -8.00
C ASP A 266 -4.55 6.31 -9.43
N VAL A 267 -3.70 6.39 -10.46
CA VAL A 267 -4.12 6.19 -11.86
C VAL A 267 -4.56 4.74 -12.09
N ARG A 268 -3.85 3.76 -11.54
CA ARG A 268 -4.22 2.34 -11.63
C ARG A 268 -5.57 2.08 -10.98
N ASP A 269 -5.81 2.64 -9.79
CA ASP A 269 -7.08 2.51 -9.09
C ASP A 269 -8.24 3.16 -9.86
N ALA A 270 -8.01 4.32 -10.49
CA ALA A 270 -9.00 4.95 -11.35
C ALA A 270 -9.36 4.09 -12.57
N LEU A 271 -8.35 3.44 -13.18
CA LEU A 271 -8.55 2.52 -14.30
C LEU A 271 -9.35 1.27 -13.89
N GLU A 272 -8.99 0.63 -12.79
CA GLU A 272 -9.70 -0.56 -12.28
C GLU A 272 -11.14 -0.23 -11.85
N ALA A 273 -11.37 0.98 -11.34
CA ALA A 273 -12.70 1.49 -11.02
C ALA A 273 -13.51 1.92 -12.27
N GLY A 274 -12.98 1.74 -13.48
CA GLY A 274 -13.66 2.07 -14.75
C GLY A 274 -13.89 3.57 -14.95
N LYS A 275 -13.07 4.43 -14.31
CA LYS A 275 -13.18 5.89 -14.47
C LYS A 275 -12.77 6.28 -15.88
N ARG A 276 -13.46 7.28 -16.44
CA ARG A 276 -13.11 7.84 -17.75
C ARG A 276 -12.02 8.91 -17.63
N PRO A 277 -11.14 9.09 -18.62
CA PRO A 277 -10.12 10.14 -18.61
C PRO A 277 -10.67 11.57 -18.50
N ASP A 278 -11.89 11.82 -19.00
CA ASP A 278 -12.59 13.12 -18.97
C ASP A 278 -13.36 13.38 -17.66
N SER A 279 -13.38 12.41 -16.74
CA SER A 279 -14.02 12.55 -15.43
C SER A 279 -13.32 13.62 -14.57
N PRO A 280 -13.98 14.17 -13.54
CA PRO A 280 -13.33 15.01 -12.53
C PRO A 280 -12.06 14.36 -11.95
N GLU A 281 -12.11 13.06 -11.67
CA GLU A 281 -10.98 12.29 -11.15
C GLU A 281 -9.84 12.19 -12.17
N GLY A 282 -10.16 11.87 -13.43
CA GLY A 282 -9.17 11.83 -14.53
C GLY A 282 -8.46 13.18 -14.72
N ARG A 283 -9.22 14.28 -14.68
CA ARG A 283 -8.66 15.65 -14.76
C ARG A 283 -7.77 15.98 -13.56
N ALA A 284 -8.14 15.58 -12.35
CA ALA A 284 -7.32 15.79 -11.15
C ALA A 284 -5.99 15.02 -11.23
N LEU A 285 -6.01 13.77 -11.72
CA LEU A 285 -4.80 12.98 -11.95
C LEU A 285 -3.90 13.63 -13.01
N ALA A 286 -4.47 14.10 -14.11
CA ALA A 286 -3.74 14.82 -15.15
C ALA A 286 -3.09 16.12 -14.63
N GLN A 287 -3.78 16.87 -13.76
CA GLN A 287 -3.23 18.07 -13.12
C GLN A 287 -2.04 17.74 -12.22
N ARG A 288 -2.14 16.67 -11.41
CA ARG A 288 -1.04 16.18 -10.57
C ARG A 288 0.16 15.74 -11.41
N TRP A 289 -0.09 14.97 -12.48
CA TRP A 289 0.96 14.59 -13.43
C TRP A 289 1.67 15.81 -13.99
N MET A 290 0.91 16.79 -14.49
CA MET A 290 1.46 18.00 -15.08
C MET A 290 2.26 18.82 -14.07
N THR A 291 1.81 18.86 -12.82
CA THR A 291 2.50 19.52 -11.71
C THR A 291 3.85 18.85 -11.40
N LEU A 292 3.92 17.52 -11.37
CA LEU A 292 5.18 16.80 -11.18
C LEU A 292 6.12 16.96 -12.38
N PHE A 293 5.57 16.86 -13.59
CA PHE A 293 6.32 16.98 -14.83
C PHE A 293 6.96 18.37 -14.98
N ARG A 294 6.18 19.44 -14.78
CA ARG A 294 6.69 20.82 -14.83
C ARG A 294 7.73 21.11 -13.77
N GLY A 295 7.67 20.40 -12.64
CA GLY A 295 8.67 20.48 -11.57
C GLY A 295 10.10 20.28 -12.07
N TYR A 296 10.32 19.40 -13.05
CA TYR A 296 11.65 19.17 -13.62
C TYR A 296 11.79 19.56 -15.10
N ALA A 297 10.69 19.77 -15.82
CA ALA A 297 10.69 20.14 -17.23
C ALA A 297 10.44 21.63 -17.50
N GLY A 298 10.12 22.42 -16.47
CA GLY A 298 9.71 23.81 -16.59
C GLY A 298 8.32 23.96 -17.21
N ASP A 299 7.95 25.18 -17.62
CA ASP A 299 6.64 25.50 -18.22
C ASP A 299 6.69 25.73 -19.75
N ASP A 300 7.86 25.67 -20.38
CA ASP A 300 7.99 25.94 -21.82
C ASP A 300 7.38 24.81 -22.69
N PRO A 301 6.37 25.10 -23.52
CA PRO A 301 5.78 24.12 -24.43
C PRO A 301 6.77 23.50 -25.43
N ALA A 302 7.83 24.22 -25.82
CA ALA A 302 8.87 23.70 -26.71
C ALA A 302 9.72 22.64 -26.00
N THR A 303 10.18 22.92 -24.77
CA THR A 303 10.83 21.92 -23.91
C THR A 303 9.94 20.69 -23.70
N HIS A 304 8.64 20.89 -23.43
CA HIS A 304 7.71 19.76 -23.26
C HIS A 304 7.59 18.89 -24.51
N ALA A 305 7.67 19.49 -25.71
CA ALA A 305 7.65 18.74 -26.97
C ALA A 305 8.90 17.85 -27.13
N LYS A 306 10.08 18.35 -26.73
CA LYS A 306 11.32 17.57 -26.72
C LYS A 306 11.23 16.37 -25.76
N PHE A 307 10.69 16.56 -24.55
CA PHE A 307 10.42 15.46 -23.62
C PHE A 307 9.48 14.39 -24.21
N ARG A 308 8.39 14.82 -24.86
CA ARG A 308 7.47 13.88 -25.55
C ARG A 308 8.17 13.12 -26.66
N GLN A 309 9.02 13.78 -27.44
CA GLN A 309 9.80 13.15 -28.51
C GLN A 309 10.78 12.11 -27.96
N ALA A 310 11.51 12.44 -26.89
CA ALA A 310 12.40 11.50 -26.22
C ALA A 310 11.65 10.26 -25.72
N MET A 311 10.51 10.46 -25.02
CA MET A 311 9.67 9.37 -24.53
C MET A 311 9.06 8.48 -25.64
N ALA A 312 8.88 9.02 -26.85
CA ALA A 312 8.41 8.27 -28.00
C ALA A 312 9.52 7.43 -28.64
N ASN A 313 10.74 7.95 -28.67
CA ASN A 313 11.86 7.37 -29.42
C ASN A 313 12.78 6.49 -28.57
N GLU A 314 12.77 6.62 -27.24
CA GLU A 314 13.70 5.94 -26.34
C GLU A 314 12.94 4.99 -25.38
N PRO A 315 12.81 3.69 -25.73
CA PRO A 315 12.13 2.71 -24.88
C PRO A 315 12.72 2.62 -23.46
N ALA A 316 14.03 2.87 -23.33
CA ALA A 316 14.73 2.88 -22.06
C ALA A 316 14.18 3.89 -21.03
N LEU A 317 13.51 4.96 -21.47
CA LEU A 317 12.88 5.92 -20.56
C LEU A 317 11.61 5.39 -19.88
N LYS A 318 10.97 4.39 -20.49
CA LYS A 318 9.79 3.70 -19.95
C LYS A 318 10.15 2.44 -19.16
N LYS A 319 11.39 1.95 -19.33
CA LYS A 319 11.93 0.83 -18.57
C LYS A 319 11.86 1.17 -17.07
N ASP A 320 11.39 0.20 -16.28
CA ASP A 320 11.33 0.26 -14.83
C ASP A 320 10.59 1.48 -14.24
N ALA A 321 9.50 1.89 -14.90
CA ALA A 321 8.69 3.02 -14.48
C ALA A 321 7.32 2.62 -13.88
N TRP A 322 7.03 1.33 -13.67
CA TRP A 322 5.74 0.84 -13.16
C TRP A 322 4.52 1.32 -13.96
N VAL A 323 4.74 1.60 -15.25
CA VAL A 323 3.72 2.03 -16.19
C VAL A 323 3.60 1.03 -17.32
N ASP A 324 2.38 0.81 -17.79
CA ASP A 324 2.08 0.08 -19.01
C ASP A 324 1.37 1.00 -20.02
N ASP A 325 1.17 0.51 -21.23
CA ASP A 325 0.56 1.30 -22.30
C ASP A 325 -0.88 1.70 -21.99
N THR A 326 -1.61 0.92 -21.18
CA THR A 326 -2.98 1.25 -20.75
C THR A 326 -2.98 2.45 -19.81
N LEU A 327 -2.10 2.45 -18.80
CA LEU A 327 -1.92 3.56 -17.87
C LEU A 327 -1.49 4.84 -18.60
N LEU A 328 -0.47 4.72 -19.47
CA LEU A 328 0.01 5.86 -20.26
C LEU A 328 -1.05 6.38 -21.24
N GLY A 329 -1.88 5.48 -21.80
CA GLY A 329 -3.01 5.85 -22.66
C GLY A 329 -4.05 6.68 -21.92
N PHE A 330 -4.49 6.20 -20.75
CA PHE A 330 -5.42 6.93 -19.88
C PHE A 330 -4.91 8.33 -19.55
N MET A 331 -3.65 8.44 -19.14
CA MET A 331 -3.06 9.73 -18.78
C MET A 331 -2.93 10.67 -19.98
N ARG A 332 -2.60 10.14 -21.17
CA ARG A 332 -2.55 10.93 -22.39
C ARG A 332 -3.91 11.54 -22.75
N GLU A 333 -4.96 10.75 -22.66
CA GLU A 333 -6.34 11.22 -22.90
C GLU A 333 -6.77 12.24 -21.84
N ALA A 334 -6.49 11.98 -20.56
CA ALA A 334 -6.85 12.88 -19.47
C ALA A 334 -6.12 14.23 -19.59
N MET A 335 -4.83 14.22 -19.96
CA MET A 335 -4.06 15.45 -20.22
C MET A 335 -4.57 16.23 -21.43
N ALA A 336 -5.09 15.57 -22.47
CA ALA A 336 -5.67 16.25 -23.62
C ALA A 336 -6.90 17.09 -23.23
N GLN A 337 -7.63 16.71 -22.17
CA GLN A 337 -8.77 17.47 -21.63
C GLN A 337 -8.36 18.72 -20.83
N LEU A 338 -7.07 18.85 -20.46
CA LEU A 338 -6.55 20.04 -19.79
C LEU A 338 -6.09 21.12 -20.76
N ALA A 339 -5.86 20.78 -22.02
CA ALA A 339 -5.57 21.77 -23.05
C ALA A 339 -6.83 22.60 -23.32
N PRO A 340 -6.73 23.93 -23.45
CA PRO A 340 -7.90 24.74 -23.81
C PRO A 340 -8.47 24.23 -25.15
N ALA A 341 -9.80 24.12 -25.22
CA ALA A 341 -10.50 23.81 -26.46
C ALA A 341 -10.03 24.82 -27.53
N ARG A 342 -9.50 24.30 -28.64
CA ARG A 342 -9.02 25.11 -29.76
C ARG A 342 -10.13 25.89 -30.43
#